data_AF-A0A820LYX6-F1
#
_entry.id   AF-A0A820LYX6-F1
#
_cell.length_a   1.000
_cell.length_b   1.000
_cell.length_c   1.000
_cell.angle_alpha   90.00
_cell.angle_beta   90.00
_cell.angle_gamma   90.00
#
_symmetry.space_group_name_H-M   'P 1'
#
loop_
_entity.id
_entity.type
_entity.pdbx_description
1 polymer ?
#
loop_
_entity_poly.entity_id
_entity_poly.type
_entity_poly.pdbx_seq_one_letter_code
_entity_poly.pdbx_strand_id
1 'polypeptide(L)'
;MERRVFTLNHYYMDTVNNIKEKNKKKNDERGGIYAASPPSFTFSSLGTPSTLVPTNSTSSITYTAVSNEAQAAKDIQIALHAYSKVVEKRMTDNIGQTCYHHFITKCALKMDQFLSSSMPPSKLVQYMREPQKQTYLRNKLTHSIQACEEALQLGLTYM
;
A
#
# COMPACT_ATOMS: atom_id res chain seq x y z
N MET A 1 -20.25 4.73 2.85
CA MET A 1 -20.78 4.30 1.53
C MET A 1 -20.90 2.78 1.37
N GLU A 2 -20.32 1.96 2.25
CA GLU A 2 -20.24 0.50 2.06
C GLU A 2 -21.56 -0.27 2.25
N ARG A 3 -22.65 0.40 2.68
CA ARG A 3 -23.96 -0.24 2.88
C ARG A 3 -24.71 -0.59 1.59
N ARG A 4 -24.26 -0.12 0.42
CA ARG A 4 -24.92 -0.44 -0.87
C ARG A 4 -24.18 -1.61 -1.52
N VAL A 5 -24.92 -2.67 -1.83
CA VAL A 5 -24.38 -3.82 -2.56
C VAL A 5 -24.15 -3.40 -4.02
N PHE A 6 -22.91 -3.39 -4.46
CA PHE A 6 -22.55 -3.07 -5.85
C PHE A 6 -22.33 -4.37 -6.63
N THR A 7 -23.41 -4.97 -7.10
CA THR A 7 -23.46 -6.28 -7.77
C THR A 7 -22.97 -6.28 -9.22
N LEU A 8 -22.54 -5.13 -9.77
CA LEU A 8 -22.22 -4.94 -11.19
C LEU A 8 -20.77 -4.49 -11.47
N ASN A 9 -19.84 -4.68 -10.53
CA ASN A 9 -18.44 -4.33 -10.79
C ASN A 9 -17.73 -5.49 -11.51
N HIS A 10 -17.08 -5.24 -12.66
CA HIS A 10 -16.34 -6.27 -13.41
C HIS A 10 -15.35 -7.06 -12.54
N TYR A 11 -14.71 -6.40 -11.56
CA TYR A 11 -13.80 -7.02 -10.61
C TYR A 11 -14.45 -8.14 -9.79
N TYR A 12 -15.76 -8.04 -9.52
CA TYR A 12 -16.50 -9.08 -8.82
C TYR A 12 -16.62 -10.35 -9.67
N MET A 13 -17.04 -10.21 -10.93
CA MET A 13 -17.18 -11.35 -11.84
C MET A 13 -15.83 -12.02 -12.11
N ASP A 14 -14.76 -11.25 -12.29
CA ASP A 14 -13.40 -11.79 -12.44
C ASP A 14 -12.94 -12.53 -11.19
N THR A 15 -13.30 -12.04 -9.99
CA THR A 15 -12.97 -12.71 -8.73
C THR A 15 -13.74 -14.01 -8.58
N VAL A 16 -15.03 -14.04 -8.93
CA VAL A 16 -15.86 -15.25 -8.95
C VAL A 16 -15.26 -16.30 -9.90
N ASN A 17 -14.91 -15.90 -11.12
CA ASN A 17 -14.32 -16.79 -12.12
C ASN A 17 -12.97 -17.36 -11.63
N ASN A 18 -12.10 -16.52 -11.09
CA ASN A 18 -10.82 -16.94 -10.52
C ASN A 18 -10.98 -17.95 -9.36
N ILE A 19 -11.98 -17.77 -8.50
CA ILE A 19 -12.26 -18.72 -7.41
C ILE A 19 -12.80 -20.04 -7.98
N LYS A 20 -13.70 -19.99 -8.96
CA LYS A 20 -14.23 -21.19 -9.63
C LYS A 20 -13.13 -21.99 -10.32
N GLU A 21 -12.23 -21.33 -11.04
CA GLU A 21 -11.07 -21.96 -11.68
C GLU A 21 -10.10 -22.58 -10.68
N LYS A 22 -9.78 -21.89 -9.58
CA LYS A 22 -8.92 -22.44 -8.52
C LYS A 22 -9.53 -23.69 -7.88
N ASN A 23 -10.84 -23.68 -7.64
CA ASN A 23 -11.54 -24.83 -7.08
C ASN A 23 -11.64 -26.00 -8.07
N LYS A 24 -11.76 -25.72 -9.38
CA LYS A 24 -11.71 -26.74 -10.43
C LYS A 24 -10.32 -27.39 -10.48
N LYS A 25 -9.24 -26.59 -10.54
CA LYS A 25 -7.85 -27.09 -10.53
C LYS A 25 -7.54 -27.95 -9.31
N LYS A 26 -7.99 -27.56 -8.11
CA LYS A 26 -7.83 -28.37 -6.89
C LYS A 26 -8.58 -29.70 -6.92
N ASN A 27 -9.74 -29.75 -7.58
CA ASN A 27 -10.49 -30.98 -7.76
C ASN A 27 -9.85 -31.90 -8.82
N ASP A 28 -9.31 -31.32 -9.90
CA ASP A 28 -8.60 -32.05 -10.95
C ASP A 28 -7.27 -32.63 -10.42
N GLU A 29 -6.54 -31.89 -9.58
CA GLU A 29 -5.33 -32.38 -8.90
C GLU A 29 -5.62 -33.47 -7.85
N ARG A 30 -6.79 -33.42 -7.19
CA ARG A 30 -7.26 -34.50 -6.30
C ARG A 30 -7.82 -35.72 -7.04
N GLY A 31 -8.14 -35.60 -8.32
CA GLY A 31 -8.59 -36.71 -9.15
C GLY A 31 -7.46 -37.61 -9.67
N GLY A 32 -6.20 -37.19 -9.52
CA GLY A 32 -5.04 -37.88 -10.11
C GLY A 32 -4.17 -38.69 -9.15
N ILE A 33 -4.28 -38.51 -7.84
CA ILE A 33 -3.36 -39.15 -6.88
C ILE A 33 -4.16 -39.52 -5.63
N TYR A 34 -4.40 -40.82 -5.44
CA TYR A 34 -4.52 -41.59 -4.19
C TYR A 34 -5.27 -42.90 -4.53
N ALA A 35 -4.62 -43.94 -5.07
CA ALA A 35 -3.87 -44.88 -4.23
C ALA A 35 -2.74 -44.24 -3.39
N ALA A 36 -2.76 -44.54 -2.08
CA ALA A 36 -1.73 -44.29 -1.06
C ALA A 36 -1.79 -42.99 -0.21
N SER A 37 -2.57 -43.08 0.88
CA SER A 37 -2.31 -42.52 2.24
C SER A 37 -2.22 -40.99 2.47
N PRO A 38 -2.78 -40.48 3.60
CA PRO A 38 -2.90 -39.04 3.85
C PRO A 38 -1.67 -38.45 4.58
N PRO A 39 -1.23 -37.21 4.26
CA PRO A 39 -0.32 -36.47 5.13
C PRO A 39 -1.12 -35.71 6.21
N SER A 40 -0.77 -35.95 7.47
CA SER A 40 -1.19 -35.17 8.64
C SER A 40 -0.62 -33.75 8.57
N PHE A 41 -1.48 -32.75 8.74
CA PHE A 41 -1.07 -31.39 9.09
C PHE A 41 -1.70 -31.00 10.43
N THR A 42 -0.86 -30.86 11.45
CA THR A 42 -1.19 -30.28 12.76
C THR A 42 -1.10 -28.76 12.67
N PHE A 43 -2.19 -28.06 12.99
CA PHE A 43 -2.18 -26.60 13.20
C PHE A 43 -2.39 -26.32 14.69
N SER A 44 -1.35 -25.79 15.33
CA SER A 44 -1.36 -25.40 16.74
C SER A 44 -2.29 -24.21 16.99
N SER A 45 -3.08 -24.30 18.05
CA SER A 45 -4.10 -23.34 18.48
C SER A 45 -3.53 -22.10 19.15
N LEU A 46 -4.24 -20.95 19.04
CA LEU A 46 -4.47 -20.06 20.19
C LEU A 46 -5.69 -19.13 19.98
N GLY A 47 -6.75 -19.29 20.81
CA GLY A 47 -7.58 -18.19 21.32
C GLY A 47 -8.98 -17.86 20.71
N THR A 48 -9.99 -18.73 20.91
CA THR A 48 -11.47 -18.56 21.18
C THR A 48 -12.30 -17.30 20.79
N PRO A 49 -13.68 -17.36 20.67
CA PRO A 49 -14.60 -18.51 20.61
C PRO A 49 -15.67 -18.49 19.47
N SER A 50 -16.01 -19.70 18.98
CA SER A 50 -17.36 -20.19 18.60
C SER A 50 -18.35 -19.25 17.86
N THR A 51 -18.59 -19.39 16.55
CA THR A 51 -19.62 -20.31 16.00
C THR A 51 -19.47 -20.45 14.47
N LEU A 52 -18.31 -20.91 14.00
CA LEU A 52 -18.17 -21.37 12.61
C LEU A 52 -17.84 -22.85 12.65
N VAL A 53 -18.75 -23.64 12.08
CA VAL A 53 -18.64 -25.10 11.93
C VAL A 53 -17.24 -25.44 11.39
N PRO A 54 -16.44 -26.27 12.10
CA PRO A 54 -15.14 -26.69 11.61
C PRO A 54 -15.34 -27.51 10.34
N THR A 55 -14.85 -27.01 9.20
CA THR A 55 -14.80 -27.71 7.91
C THR A 55 -13.72 -28.81 7.90
N ASN A 56 -13.65 -29.63 8.95
CA ASN A 56 -12.71 -30.74 9.09
C ASN A 56 -13.44 -32.09 9.24
N SER A 57 -14.58 -32.26 8.57
CA SER A 57 -15.24 -33.56 8.47
C SER A 57 -14.91 -34.17 7.11
N THR A 58 -13.93 -35.06 7.15
CA THR A 58 -13.61 -36.09 6.16
C THR A 58 -14.88 -36.90 5.86
N SER A 59 -15.70 -36.41 4.93
CA SER A 59 -16.69 -37.22 4.25
C SER A 59 -16.19 -37.34 2.82
N SER A 60 -15.85 -38.56 2.42
CA SER A 60 -15.63 -38.90 1.02
C SER A 60 -16.86 -38.43 0.25
N ILE A 61 -16.70 -37.38 -0.55
CA ILE A 61 -17.76 -36.88 -1.42
C ILE A 61 -17.91 -37.91 -2.54
N THR A 62 -18.74 -38.92 -2.27
CA THR A 62 -19.33 -39.74 -3.31
C THR A 62 -20.08 -38.78 -4.24
N TYR A 63 -19.69 -38.73 -5.51
CA TYR A 63 -20.38 -37.95 -6.56
C TYR A 63 -21.74 -38.60 -6.90
N THR A 64 -22.60 -38.78 -5.91
CA THR A 64 -24.02 -39.07 -6.12
C THR A 64 -24.75 -37.74 -6.21
N ALA A 65 -25.24 -37.43 -7.41
CA ALA A 65 -26.24 -36.40 -7.72
C ALA A 65 -26.36 -35.29 -6.67
N VAL A 66 -25.46 -34.30 -6.74
CA VAL A 66 -25.55 -33.12 -5.88
C VAL A 66 -26.89 -32.44 -6.18
N SER A 67 -27.79 -32.40 -5.19
CA SER A 67 -29.06 -31.67 -5.30
C SER A 67 -28.80 -30.25 -5.80
N ASN A 68 -29.65 -29.74 -6.69
CA ASN A 68 -29.58 -28.37 -7.20
C ASN A 68 -29.41 -27.33 -6.06
N GLU A 69 -29.96 -27.63 -4.89
CA GLU A 69 -29.85 -26.82 -3.67
C GLU A 69 -28.41 -26.76 -3.12
N ALA A 70 -27.70 -27.90 -3.07
CA ALA A 70 -26.32 -27.93 -2.60
C ALA A 70 -25.37 -27.20 -3.57
N GLN A 71 -25.64 -27.28 -4.87
CA GLN A 71 -24.91 -26.51 -5.87
C GLN A 71 -25.21 -25.01 -5.73
N ALA A 72 -26.47 -24.62 -5.55
CA ALA A 72 -26.86 -23.23 -5.30
C ALA A 72 -26.21 -22.65 -4.04
N ALA A 73 -26.16 -23.44 -2.94
CA ALA A 73 -25.50 -23.04 -1.70
C ALA A 73 -24.00 -22.77 -1.91
N LYS A 74 -23.32 -23.60 -2.70
CA LYS A 74 -21.90 -23.42 -3.06
C LYS A 74 -21.69 -22.16 -3.91
N ASP A 75 -22.57 -21.89 -4.87
CA ASP A 75 -22.50 -20.69 -5.69
C ASP A 75 -22.70 -19.41 -4.85
N ILE A 76 -23.62 -19.43 -3.87
CA ILE A 76 -23.80 -18.33 -2.92
C ILE A 76 -22.54 -18.13 -2.06
N GLN A 77 -21.90 -19.20 -1.58
CA GLN A 77 -20.66 -19.09 -0.80
C GLN A 77 -19.52 -18.47 -1.62
N ILE A 78 -19.36 -18.88 -2.88
CA ILE A 78 -18.36 -18.31 -3.79
C ILE A 78 -18.66 -16.83 -4.04
N ALA A 79 -19.94 -16.49 -4.27
CA ALA A 79 -20.39 -15.13 -4.47
C ALA A 79 -20.09 -14.23 -3.25
N LEU A 80 -20.38 -14.69 -2.03
CA LEU A 80 -20.09 -13.95 -0.80
C LEU A 80 -18.58 -13.78 -0.58
N HIS A 81 -17.80 -14.82 -0.81
CA HIS A 81 -16.34 -14.75 -0.66
C HIS A 81 -15.72 -13.78 -1.68
N ALA A 82 -16.16 -13.82 -2.93
CA ALA A 82 -15.73 -12.86 -3.95
C ALA A 82 -16.09 -11.42 -3.58
N TYR A 83 -17.29 -11.19 -3.06
CA TYR A 83 -17.72 -9.87 -2.61
C TYR A 83 -16.85 -9.36 -1.46
N SER A 84 -16.59 -10.20 -0.46
CA SER A 84 -15.71 -9.88 0.67
C SER A 84 -14.32 -9.45 0.20
N LYS A 85 -13.72 -10.16 -0.76
CA LYS A 85 -12.41 -9.81 -1.33
C LYS A 85 -12.39 -8.47 -2.06
N VAL A 86 -13.46 -8.14 -2.79
CA VAL A 86 -13.58 -6.83 -3.45
C VAL A 86 -13.71 -5.71 -2.42
N VAL A 87 -14.49 -5.93 -1.35
CA VAL A 87 -14.64 -4.95 -0.27
C VAL A 87 -13.31 -4.74 0.47
N GLU A 88 -12.61 -5.82 0.84
CA GLU A 88 -11.30 -5.77 1.49
C GLU A 88 -10.29 -4.93 0.70
N LYS A 89 -10.21 -5.16 -0.62
CA LYS A 89 -9.33 -4.39 -1.50
C LYS A 89 -9.71 -2.90 -1.51
N ARG A 90 -10.99 -2.58 -1.73
CA ARG A 90 -11.46 -1.19 -1.77
C ARG A 90 -11.26 -0.47 -0.45
N MET A 91 -11.47 -1.15 0.66
CA MET A 91 -11.27 -0.58 1.99
C MET A 91 -9.80 -0.22 2.18
N THR A 92 -8.89 -1.12 1.81
CA THR A 92 -7.44 -0.89 1.87
C THR A 92 -7.02 0.31 1.00
N ASP A 93 -7.49 0.35 -0.25
CA ASP A 93 -7.20 1.46 -1.19
C ASP A 93 -7.75 2.79 -0.65
N ASN A 94 -8.99 2.80 -0.15
CA ASN A 94 -9.64 3.99 0.39
C ASN A 94 -8.95 4.50 1.65
N ILE A 95 -8.52 3.62 2.55
CA ILE A 95 -7.75 3.99 3.75
C ILE A 95 -6.44 4.63 3.31
N GLY A 96 -5.72 4.02 2.38
CA GLY A 96 -4.47 4.57 1.84
C GLY A 96 -4.66 5.98 1.25
N GLN A 97 -5.68 6.16 0.41
CA GLN A 97 -6.00 7.46 -0.19
C GLN A 97 -6.40 8.50 0.86
N THR A 98 -7.22 8.12 1.84
CA THR A 98 -7.67 9.00 2.92
C THR A 98 -6.49 9.45 3.78
N CYS A 99 -5.63 8.52 4.18
CA CYS A 99 -4.41 8.81 4.94
C CYS A 99 -3.49 9.74 4.14
N TYR A 100 -3.24 9.44 2.86
CA TYR A 100 -2.40 10.27 2.01
C TYR A 100 -2.93 11.71 1.91
N HIS A 101 -4.22 11.87 1.62
CA HIS A 101 -4.82 13.18 1.48
C HIS A 101 -4.82 13.96 2.80
N HIS A 102 -5.23 13.33 3.91
CA HIS A 102 -5.39 14.04 5.18
C HIS A 102 -4.08 14.25 5.93
N PHE A 103 -3.13 13.31 5.87
CA PHE A 103 -1.85 13.47 6.54
C PHE A 103 -0.83 14.14 5.64
N ILE A 104 -0.59 13.64 4.43
CA ILE A 104 0.50 14.17 3.61
C ILE A 104 0.09 15.51 3.01
N THR A 105 -1.00 15.54 2.25
CA THR A 105 -1.38 16.76 1.52
C THR A 105 -1.81 17.88 2.46
N LYS A 106 -2.72 17.62 3.41
CA LYS A 106 -3.20 18.69 4.30
C LYS A 106 -2.15 19.15 5.30
N CYS A 107 -1.28 18.29 5.84
CA CYS A 107 -0.22 18.77 6.73
C CYS A 107 0.83 19.58 5.96
N ALA A 108 1.20 19.18 4.73
CA ALA A 108 2.10 19.98 3.90
C ALA A 108 1.55 21.38 3.64
N LEU A 109 0.27 21.49 3.25
CA LEU A 109 -0.39 22.78 3.05
C LEU A 109 -0.47 23.61 4.32
N LYS A 110 -0.81 23.00 5.46
CA LYS A 110 -0.83 23.70 6.77
C LYS A 110 0.56 24.16 7.18
N MET A 111 1.59 23.35 6.94
CA MET A 111 2.97 23.69 7.24
C MET A 111 3.44 24.87 6.40
N ASP A 112 3.13 24.89 5.10
CA ASP A 112 3.44 26.00 4.21
C ASP A 112 2.76 27.31 4.64
N GLN A 113 1.47 27.24 4.98
CA GLN A 113 0.72 28.36 5.53
C GLN A 113 1.32 28.86 6.86
N PHE A 114 1.73 27.93 7.73
CA PHE A 114 2.33 28.26 9.01
C PHE A 114 3.70 28.91 8.84
N LEU A 115 4.55 28.40 7.96
CA LEU A 115 5.86 28.96 7.66
C LEU A 115 5.73 30.36 7.06
N SER A 116 4.81 30.54 6.10
CA SER A 116 4.55 31.83 5.46
C SER A 116 4.01 32.88 6.43
N SER A 117 3.16 32.48 7.38
CA SER A 117 2.62 33.41 8.39
C SER A 117 3.58 33.68 9.56
N SER A 118 4.40 32.70 9.94
CA SER A 118 5.31 32.80 11.08
C SER A 118 6.61 33.54 10.76
N MET A 119 6.96 33.68 9.48
CA MET A 119 8.16 34.38 9.00
C MET A 119 7.78 35.71 8.31
N PRO A 120 7.33 36.74 9.05
CA PRO A 120 7.09 38.04 8.45
C PRO A 120 8.41 38.61 7.89
N PRO A 121 8.36 39.44 6.83
CA PRO A 121 9.56 39.96 6.16
C PRO A 121 10.55 40.65 7.11
N SER A 122 10.05 41.30 8.16
CA SER A 122 10.86 41.96 9.19
C SER A 122 11.76 40.99 9.98
N LYS A 123 11.29 39.77 10.26
CA LYS A 123 12.06 38.72 10.94
C LYS A 123 12.89 37.90 9.97
N LEU A 124 12.44 37.79 8.71
CA LEU A 124 13.16 37.04 7.67
C LEU A 124 14.59 37.55 7.50
N VAL A 125 14.80 38.88 7.48
CA VAL A 125 16.14 39.48 7.39
C VAL A 125 17.05 39.05 8.55
N GLN A 126 16.50 38.90 9.76
CA GLN A 126 17.26 38.43 10.91
C GLN A 126 17.68 36.96 10.77
N TYR A 127 16.78 36.09 10.29
CA TYR A 127 17.07 34.67 10.08
C TYR A 127 17.95 34.41 8.85
N MET A 128 17.85 35.26 7.81
CA MET A 128 18.70 35.20 6.63
C MET A 128 20.08 35.83 6.84
N ARG A 129 20.31 36.48 7.99
CA ARG A 129 21.61 37.08 8.30
C ARG A 129 22.64 35.98 8.45
N GLU A 130 23.64 36.03 7.58
CA GLU A 130 24.77 35.11 7.61
C GLU A 130 25.52 35.19 8.96
N PRO A 131 25.92 34.05 9.54
CA PRO A 131 26.80 34.02 10.70
C PRO A 131 28.13 34.77 10.44
N GLN A 132 28.58 35.57 11.42
CA GLN A 132 29.78 36.42 11.28
C GLN A 132 31.03 35.65 10.80
N LYS A 133 31.22 34.40 11.25
CA LYS A 133 32.33 33.56 10.83
C LYS A 133 32.32 33.26 9.33
N GLN A 134 31.14 33.02 8.76
CA GLN A 134 30.99 32.75 7.32
C GLN A 134 31.23 34.02 6.51
N THR A 135 30.71 35.17 6.97
CA THR A 135 30.97 36.46 6.33
C THR A 135 32.46 36.80 6.32
N TYR A 136 33.18 36.58 7.42
CA TYR A 136 34.63 36.77 7.48
C TYR A 136 35.38 35.86 6.50
N LEU A 137 35.02 34.57 6.47
CA LEU A 137 35.63 33.59 5.56
C LEU A 137 35.38 33.99 4.10
N ARG A 138 34.15 34.36 3.76
CA ARG A 138 33.79 34.82 2.41
C ARG A 138 34.63 36.01 2.00
N ASN A 139 34.71 37.05 2.84
CA ASN A 139 35.49 38.24 2.54
C ASN A 139 36.99 37.93 2.36
N LYS A 140 37.55 37.05 3.21
CA LYS A 140 38.93 36.60 3.07
C LYS A 140 39.18 35.89 1.74
N LEU A 141 38.29 34.98 1.36
CA LEU A 141 38.37 34.26 0.09
C LEU A 141 38.20 35.20 -1.10
N THR A 142 37.28 36.16 -1.04
CA THR A 142 37.10 37.20 -2.07
C THR A 142 38.38 37.99 -2.27
N HIS A 143 39.06 38.41 -1.20
CA HIS A 143 40.36 39.09 -1.32
C HIS A 143 41.45 38.21 -1.92
N SER A 144 41.52 36.94 -1.55
CA SER A 144 42.49 36.01 -2.15
C SER A 144 42.24 35.82 -3.65
N ILE A 145 40.98 35.71 -4.07
CA ILE A 145 40.61 35.61 -5.49
C ILE A 145 41.02 36.88 -6.24
N GLN A 146 40.68 38.06 -5.71
CA GLN A 146 41.05 39.34 -6.33
C GLN A 146 42.57 39.47 -6.50
N ALA A 147 43.37 39.10 -5.49
CA ALA A 147 44.82 39.14 -5.58
C ALA A 147 45.36 38.19 -6.67
N CYS A 148 44.76 37.00 -6.82
CA CYS A 148 45.12 36.08 -7.90
C CYS A 148 44.74 36.63 -9.28
N GLU A 149 43.58 37.29 -9.41
CA GLU A 149 43.13 37.92 -10.66
C GLU A 149 44.05 39.08 -11.08
N GLU A 150 44.45 39.94 -10.14
CA GLU A 150 45.39 41.03 -10.39
C GLU A 150 46.77 40.51 -10.81
N ALA A 151 47.29 39.49 -10.13
CA ALA A 151 48.57 38.87 -10.47
C ALA A 151 48.55 38.24 -11.87
N LEU A 152 47.43 37.59 -12.24
CA LEU A 152 47.23 37.04 -13.57
C LEU A 152 47.22 38.16 -14.63
N GLN A 153 46.50 39.25 -14.37
CA GLN A 153 46.40 40.37 -15.30
C GLN A 153 47.75 41.07 -15.52
N LEU A 154 48.54 41.23 -14.46
CA LEU A 154 49.94 41.70 -14.57
C LEU A 154 50.79 40.74 -15.39
N GLY A 155 50.68 39.43 -15.14
CA GLY A 155 51.40 38.42 -15.93
C GLY A 155 51.07 38.48 -17.42
N LEU A 156 49.82 38.80 -17.77
CA LEU A 156 49.37 38.96 -19.16
C LEU A 156 49.82 40.27 -19.82
N THR A 157 50.01 41.35 -19.07
CA THR A 157 50.49 42.64 -19.64
C THR A 157 52.00 42.69 -19.86
N TYR A 158 52.78 41.85 -19.16
CA TYR A 158 54.23 41.77 -19.32
C TYR A 158 54.71 40.62 -20.22
N MET A 159 53.78 39.81 -20.76
CA MET A 159 54.04 38.90 -21.88
C MET A 159 53.71 39.57 -23.21
#